data_AF-A0A835FPH1-F1
#
_entry.id   AF-A0A835FPH1-F1
#
_cell.length_a   1.000
_cell.length_b   1.000
_cell.length_c   1.000
_cell.angle_alpha   90.00
_cell.angle_beta   90.00
_cell.angle_gamma   90.00
#
_symmetry.space_group_name_H-M   'P 1'
#
loop_
_entity.id
_entity.type
_entity.pdbx_description
1 polymer ?
#
loop_
_entity_poly.entity_id
_entity_poly.type
_entity_poly.pdbx_seq_one_letter_code
_entity_poly.pdbx_strand_id
1 'polypeptide(L)' 'MCAAFADEGRIPHTAAMAVLWVIWKSRNAMIFRATHEDVPTICRNIRRDAELWACRAPRRLDATPLKLWCQTVVNVN' A
#
# COMPACT_ATOMS: atom_id res chain seq x y z
N MET A 1 -16.46 22.04 -14.60
CA MET A 1 -15.82 22.54 -13.35
C MET A 1 -16.70 22.10 -12.19
N CYS A 2 -16.10 21.54 -11.14
CA CYS A 2 -16.70 21.03 -9.90
C CYS A 2 -17.46 19.69 -9.96
N ALA A 3 -16.83 18.62 -9.43
CA ALA A 3 -17.24 17.95 -8.18
C ALA A 3 -16.63 16.54 -8.09
N ALA A 4 -15.41 16.42 -7.55
CA ALA A 4 -14.93 15.18 -6.91
C ALA A 4 -13.70 15.43 -6.02
N PHE A 5 -13.66 16.58 -5.32
CA PHE A 5 -12.93 16.69 -4.06
C PHE A 5 -13.91 16.28 -2.97
N ALA A 6 -14.15 14.97 -2.83
CA ALA A 6 -14.99 14.42 -1.76
C ALA A 6 -14.70 12.92 -1.57
N ASP A 7 -13.45 12.58 -1.27
CA ASP A 7 -13.19 11.40 -0.43
C ASP A 7 -11.88 11.62 0.35
N GLU A 8 -11.80 12.76 1.03
CA GLU A 8 -10.76 13.03 2.02
C GLU A 8 -10.96 12.08 3.22
N GLY A 9 -10.31 10.92 3.18
CA GLY A 9 -10.13 10.07 4.36
C GLY A 9 -10.48 8.60 4.20
N ARG A 10 -11.06 8.15 3.07
CA ARG A 10 -11.26 6.71 2.85
C ARG A 10 -10.09 6.14 2.07
N ILE A 11 -9.22 5.44 2.79
CA ILE A 11 -8.29 4.50 2.15
C ILE A 11 -9.17 3.43 1.46
N PRO A 12 -9.16 3.30 0.12
CA PRO A 12 -9.96 2.28 -0.54
C PRO A 12 -9.59 0.91 0.03
N HIS A 13 -10.58 0.05 0.28
CA HIS A 13 -10.41 -1.23 1.01
C HIS A 13 -9.23 -2.07 0.49
N THR A 14 -8.97 -2.02 -0.81
CA THR A 14 -7.82 -2.66 -1.46
C THR A 14 -6.46 -2.14 -0.96
N ALA A 15 -6.30 -0.83 -0.83
CA ALA A 15 -5.08 -0.22 -0.31
C ALA A 15 -4.88 -0.57 1.16
N ALA A 16 -5.96 -0.54 1.97
CA ALA A 16 -5.91 -0.97 3.36
C ALA A 16 -5.51 -2.46 3.49
N MET A 17 -6.06 -3.33 2.63
CA MET A 17 -5.69 -4.74 2.58
C MET A 17 -4.22 -4.94 2.17
N ALA A 18 -3.70 -4.16 1.22
CA ALA A 18 -2.30 -4.21 0.84
C ALA A 18 -1.38 -3.82 2.00
N VAL A 19 -1.70 -2.75 2.74
CA VAL A 19 -0.97 -2.34 3.95
C VAL A 19 -0.96 -3.44 5.00
N LEU A 20 -2.14 -3.94 5.36
CA LEU A 20 -2.29 -4.98 6.39
C LEU A 20 -1.55 -6.26 6.00
N TRP A 21 -1.56 -6.62 4.72
CA TRP A 21 -0.83 -7.77 4.19
C TRP A 21 0.68 -7.64 4.38
N VAL A 22 1.27 -6.48 4.07
CA VAL A 22 2.72 -6.29 4.25
C VAL A 22 3.10 -6.22 5.73
N ILE A 23 2.33 -5.53 6.57
CA ILE A 23 2.54 -5.51 8.02
C ILE A 23 2.53 -6.93 8.58
N TRP A 24 1.54 -7.73 8.16
CA TRP A 24 1.44 -9.13 8.55
C TRP A 24 2.67 -9.94 8.11
N LYS A 25 3.15 -9.79 6.86
CA LYS A 25 4.37 -10.44 6.38
C LYS A 25 5.61 -10.01 7.15
N SER A 26 5.82 -8.72 7.39
CA SER A 26 6.98 -8.20 8.13
C SER A 26 6.97 -8.69 9.59
N ARG A 27 5.81 -8.71 10.26
CA ARG A 27 5.69 -9.29 11.62
C ARG A 27 6.04 -10.78 11.63
N ASN A 28 5.56 -11.56 10.67
CA ASN A 28 5.89 -12.97 10.57
C ASN A 28 7.37 -13.19 10.25
N ALA A 29 7.97 -12.37 9.38
CA ALA A 29 9.40 -12.45 9.11
C ALA A 29 10.22 -12.18 10.39
N MET A 30 9.83 -11.20 11.20
CA MET A 30 10.48 -10.92 12.49
C MET A 30 10.40 -12.12 13.43
N ILE A 31 9.22 -12.73 13.58
CA ILE A 31 9.00 -13.86 14.50
C ILE A 31 9.72 -15.13 14.01
N PHE A 32 9.59 -15.45 12.71
CA PHE A 32 10.05 -16.73 12.17
C PHE A 32 11.47 -16.69 11.59
N ARG A 33 12.02 -15.50 11.32
CA ARG A 33 13.32 -15.32 10.65
C ARG A 33 14.26 -14.35 11.38
N ALA A 34 13.86 -13.84 12.56
CA ALA A 34 14.63 -12.85 13.34
C ALA A 34 15.02 -11.59 12.55
N THR A 35 14.32 -11.27 11.46
CA THR A 35 14.57 -10.07 10.65
C THR A 35 13.84 -8.88 11.25
N HIS A 36 14.62 -7.91 11.76
CA HIS A 36 14.11 -6.59 12.13
C HIS A 36 14.15 -5.67 10.91
N GLU A 37 12.97 -5.34 10.39
CA GLU A 37 12.83 -4.31 9.35
C GLU A 37 12.51 -2.96 10.01
N ASP A 38 13.23 -1.92 9.60
CA ASP A 38 12.94 -0.55 9.97
C ASP A 38 11.71 -0.02 9.20
N VAL A 39 11.04 0.99 9.76
CA VAL A 39 9.83 1.60 9.17
C VAL A 39 10.03 2.01 7.70
N PRO A 40 11.17 2.63 7.30
CA PRO A 40 11.43 2.94 5.89
C PRO A 40 11.44 1.71 4.98
N THR A 41 11.98 0.58 5.43
CA THR A 41 11.96 -0.67 4.66
C THR A 41 10.55 -1.22 4.51
N ILE A 42 9.75 -1.17 5.59
CA ILE A 42 8.34 -1.58 5.54
C ILE A 42 7.57 -0.71 4.53
N CYS A 43 7.74 0.62 4.54
CA CYS A 43 7.11 1.52 3.57
C CYS A 43 7.54 1.22 2.12
N ARG A 44 8.82 0.93 1.87
CA ARG A 44 9.30 0.53 0.53
C ARG A 44 8.66 -0.78 0.06
N ASN A 45 8.55 -1.76 0.96
CA ASN A 45 7.92 -3.05 0.68
C ASN A 45 6.43 -2.90 0.36
N ILE A 46 5.72 -2.07 1.14
CA ILE A 46 4.32 -1.71 0.89
C ILE A 46 4.14 -1.12 -0.50
N ARG A 47 4.97 -0.13 -0.88
CA ARG A 47 4.91 0.48 -2.23
C ARG A 47 5.10 -0.56 -3.32
N ARG A 48 6.14 -1.40 -3.20
CA ARG A 48 6.46 -2.41 -4.21
C ARG A 48 5.33 -3.42 -4.39
N ASP A 49 4.73 -3.87 -3.29
CA ASP A 49 3.62 -4.82 -3.34
C ASP A 49 2.35 -4.20 -3.92
N ALA A 50 2.06 -2.95 -3.59
CA ALA A 50 0.91 -2.23 -4.12
C ALA A 50 1.05 -1.90 -5.61
N GLU A 51 2.25 -1.54 -6.09
CA GLU A 51 2.56 -1.41 -7.52
C GLU A 51 2.38 -2.73 -8.26
N LEU A 52 2.89 -3.83 -7.69
CA LEU A 52 2.76 -5.17 -8.27
C LEU A 52 1.30 -5.62 -8.33
N TRP A 53 0.50 -5.30 -7.32
CA TRP A 53 -0.95 -5.55 -7.34
C TRP A 53 -1.63 -4.71 -8.41
N ALA A 54 -1.31 -3.41 -8.51
CA ALA A 54 -1.89 -2.52 -9.52
C ALA A 54 -1.61 -3.02 -10.95
N CYS A 55 -0.43 -3.59 -11.19
CA CYS A 55 -0.08 -4.24 -12.46
C CYS A 55 -0.85 -5.54 -12.73
N ARG A 56 -1.24 -6.28 -11.70
CA ARG A 56 -1.98 -7.55 -11.79
C ARG A 56 -3.50 -7.38 -11.74
N ALA A 57 -3.98 -6.19 -11.38
CA ALA A 57 -5.40 -5.91 -11.27
C ALA A 57 -6.11 -6.16 -12.61
N PRO A 58 -7.25 -6.87 -12.62
CA PRO A 58 -8.08 -6.99 -13.81
C PRO A 58 -8.40 -5.61 -14.40
N ARG A 59 -8.34 -5.45 -15.73
CA ARG A 59 -8.56 -4.16 -16.43
C ARG A 59 -9.89 -3.47 -16.11
N ARG A 60 -10.87 -4.22 -15.60
CA ARG A 60 -12.18 -3.70 -15.15
C ARG A 60 -12.14 -2.97 -13.80
N LEU A 61 -11.05 -3.10 -13.04
CA LEU A 61 -10.87 -2.42 -11.76
C LEU A 61 -10.05 -1.16 -11.97
N ASP A 62 -10.50 -0.06 -11.37
CA ASP A 62 -9.72 1.17 -11.33
C ASP A 62 -8.59 1.04 -10.29
N ALA A 63 -7.36 0.87 -10.78
CA ALA A 63 -6.16 0.81 -9.95
C ALA A 63 -5.53 2.19 -9.70
N THR A 64 -6.10 3.27 -10.25
CA THR A 64 -5.58 4.65 -10.12
C THR A 64 -5.48 5.11 -8.66
N PRO A 65 -6.48 4.87 -7.79
CA PRO A 65 -6.38 5.27 -6.38
C PRO A 65 -5.21 4.60 -5.65
N LEU A 66 -4.97 3.31 -5.93
CA LEU A 66 -3.86 2.57 -5.33
C LEU A 66 -2.52 3.11 -5.82
N LYS A 67 -2.40 3.42 -7.12
CA LYS A 67 -1.17 4.02 -7.70
C LYS A 67 -0.88 5.39 -7.12
N LEU A 68 -1.90 6.23 -6.92
CA LEU A 68 -1.74 7.54 -6.29
C LEU A 68 -1.28 7.40 -4.83
N TRP A 69 -1.90 6.49 -4.08
CA TRP A 69 -1.50 6.20 -2.71
C TRP A 69 -0.07 5.65 -2.60
N CYS A 70 0.39 4.82 -3.54
CA CYS A 70 1.79 4.35 -3.57
C CYS A 70 2.81 5.49 -3.58
N GLN A 71 2.46 6.62 -4.20
CA GLN A 71 3.33 7.81 -4.25
C GLN A 71 3.41 8.55 -2.91
N THR A 72 2.45 8.35 -2.00
CA THR A 72 2.43 9.02 -0.68
C THR A 72 3.13 8.21 0.41
N VAL A 73 3.20 6.88 0.27
CA VAL A 73 3.80 5.95 1.26
C VAL A 73 5.29 6.21 1.54
N VAL A 74 6.02 6.85 0.63
CA VAL A 74 7.47 7.11 0.78
C VAL A 74 7.76 8.42 1.53
N ASN A 75 6.77 9.31 1.67
CA ASN A 75 6.93 10.62 2.30
C ASN A 75 6.61 10.62 3.80
N VAL A 76 6.60 9.45 4.45
CA VAL A 76 6.38 9.34 5.89
C VAL A 76 7.72 9.63 6.59
N ASN A 77 8.05 10.92 6.72
CA ASN A 77 9.05 11.45 7.65
C ASN A 77 8.40 11.73 9.00
#